data_AF-A0A6J7DRE1-F1
#
_entry.id   AF-A0A6J7DRE1-F1
#
_cell.length_a   1.000
_cell.length_b   1.000
_cell.length_c   1.000
_cell.angle_alpha   90.00
_cell.angle_beta   90.00
_cell.angle_gamma   90.00
#
_symmetry.space_group_name_H-M   'P 1'
#
loop_
_entity.id
_entity.type
_entity.pdbx_description
1 polymer ?
#
loop_
_entity_poly.entity_id
_entity_poly.type
_entity_poly.pdbx_seq_one_letter_code
_entity_poly.pdbx_strand_id
1 'polypeptide(L)' 'MLRRGKDYIFGLMGAKNHLLLAPWGGISETILARLKGLKVNKKTVQIPVDWKIDAPLLRLMVKERLAQLGD' A
#
# COMPACT_ATOMS: atom_id res chain seq x y z
N MET A 1 6.99 -5.02 -8.07
CA MET A 1 7.36 -4.15 -6.93
C MET A 1 7.96 -2.87 -7.50
N LEU A 2 7.51 -1.71 -6.99
CA LEU A 2 8.02 -0.38 -7.32
C LEU A 2 9.22 -0.05 -6.43
N ARG A 3 10.33 0.34 -7.06
CA ARG A 3 11.60 0.66 -6.42
C ARG A 3 12.13 1.98 -6.98
N ARG A 4 12.82 2.77 -6.14
CA ARG A 4 13.62 3.92 -6.53
C ARG A 4 15.06 3.68 -6.09
N GLY A 5 15.99 3.66 -7.04
CA GLY A 5 17.38 3.33 -6.71
C GLY A 5 17.45 1.96 -6.03
N LYS A 6 17.95 1.89 -4.81
CA LYS A 6 18.02 0.65 -4.02
C LYS A 6 16.79 0.44 -3.11
N ASP A 7 15.92 1.44 -2.99
CA ASP A 7 14.85 1.49 -2.01
C ASP A 7 13.50 1.07 -2.57
N TYR A 8 12.87 0.09 -1.92
CA TYR A 8 11.51 -0.30 -2.24
C TYR A 8 10.52 0.76 -1.76
N ILE A 9 9.57 1.08 -2.63
CA ILE A 9 8.52 2.07 -2.39
C ILE A 9 7.18 1.37 -2.14
N PHE A 10 6.78 0.50 -3.07
CA PHE A 10 5.45 -0.11 -3.05
C PHE A 10 5.44 -1.49 -3.69
N GLY A 11 4.71 -2.44 -3.11
CA GLY A 11 4.51 -3.79 -3.62
C GLY A 11 3.04 -4.08 -3.90
N LEU A 12 2.80 -4.85 -4.96
CA LEU A 12 1.51 -5.47 -5.24
C LEU A 12 1.76 -6.92 -5.57
N MET A 13 0.98 -7.82 -4.98
CA MET A 13 1.03 -9.26 -5.24
C MET A 13 -0.38 -9.80 -5.43
N GLY A 14 -0.59 -10.58 -6.48
CA GLY A 14 -1.86 -11.29 -6.69
C GLY A 14 -1.87 -12.61 -5.91
N ALA A 15 -2.94 -12.86 -5.17
CA ALA A 15 -3.26 -14.15 -4.58
C ALA A 15 -4.56 -14.69 -5.18
N LYS A 16 -4.90 -15.95 -4.88
CA LYS A 16 -5.98 -16.69 -5.56
C LYS A 16 -7.35 -15.98 -5.58
N ASN A 17 -7.68 -15.23 -4.52
CA ASN A 17 -8.97 -14.53 -4.36
C ASN A 17 -8.82 -13.04 -3.94
N HIS A 18 -7.59 -12.53 -3.84
CA HIS A 18 -7.35 -11.18 -3.33
C HIS A 18 -6.02 -10.64 -3.84
N LEU A 19 -5.85 -9.32 -3.81
CA LEU A 19 -4.57 -8.67 -4.03
C LEU A 19 -4.00 -8.24 -2.67
N LEU A 20 -2.68 -8.32 -2.56
CA LEU A 20 -1.91 -7.85 -1.43
C LEU A 20 -1.21 -6.56 -1.82
N LEU A 21 -1.58 -5.46 -1.18
CA LEU A 21 -0.85 -4.20 -1.23
C LEU A 21 0.18 -4.17 -0.11
N ALA A 22 1.42 -3.85 -0.45
CA ALA A 22 2.54 -3.80 0.50
C ALA A 22 3.23 -2.43 0.41
N PRO A 23 2.77 -1.41 1.16
CA PRO A 23 3.50 -0.16 1.29
C PRO A 23 4.76 -0.38 2.13
N TRP A 24 5.95 -0.09 1.58
CA TRP A 24 7.21 -0.31 2.29
C TRP A 24 7.42 0.66 3.46
N GLY A 25 6.73 1.80 3.46
CA GLY A 25 6.76 2.79 4.53
C GLY A 25 5.88 2.47 5.73
N GLY A 26 5.21 1.31 5.72
CA GLY A 26 4.21 0.96 6.72
C GLY A 26 2.84 1.52 6.39
N ILE A 27 1.91 1.37 7.35
CA ILE A 27 0.52 1.79 7.24
C ILE A 27 0.30 2.84 8.34
N SER A 28 0.22 4.11 7.96
CA SER A 28 -0.12 5.20 8.88
C SER A 28 -1.59 5.16 9.28
N GLU A 29 -1.94 5.87 10.35
CA GLU A 29 -3.35 5.98 10.80
C GLU A 29 -4.25 6.57 9.72
N THR A 30 -3.74 7.49 8.89
CA THR A 30 -4.50 8.08 7.77
C THR A 30 -4.82 7.04 6.70
N ILE A 31 -3.85 6.18 6.37
CA ILE A 31 -4.05 5.06 5.44
C ILE A 31 -5.02 4.05 6.08
N LEU A 32 -4.84 3.71 7.36
CA LEU A 32 -5.71 2.80 8.09
C LEU A 32 -7.17 3.25 8.10
N ALA A 33 -7.42 4.54 8.30
CA ALA A 33 -8.77 5.12 8.27
C ALA A 33 -9.45 4.97 6.88
N ARG A 34 -8.68 5.11 5.80
CA ARG A 34 -9.15 4.90 4.41
C ARG A 34 -9.38 3.43 4.06
N LEU A 35 -8.70 2.53 4.77
CA LEU A 35 -8.80 1.09 4.62
C LEU A 35 -9.91 0.45 5.48
N LYS A 36 -10.78 1.26 6.10
CA LYS A 36 -11.90 0.74 6.91
C LYS A 36 -12.74 -0.26 6.10
N GLY A 37 -12.84 -1.48 6.60
CA GLY A 37 -13.55 -2.59 5.95
C GLY A 37 -12.67 -3.52 5.11
N LEU A 38 -11.39 -3.19 4.91
CA LEU A 38 -10.41 -4.05 4.27
C LEU A 38 -9.59 -4.80 5.33
N LYS A 39 -9.07 -5.97 4.96
CA LYS A 39 -8.27 -6.78 5.87
C LYS A 39 -6.83 -6.26 5.89
N VAL A 40 -6.54 -5.48 6.93
CA VAL A 40 -5.21 -4.90 7.16
C VAL A 40 -4.38 -5.84 8.05
N ASN A 41 -3.21 -6.25 7.56
CA ASN A 41 -2.18 -6.95 8.32
C ASN A 41 -1.11 -5.94 8.80
N LYS A 42 -0.14 -6.40 9.61
CA LYS A 42 0.93 -5.55 10.15
C LYS A 42 1.69 -4.70 9.11
N LYS A 43 1.89 -5.21 7.90
CA LYS A 43 2.68 -4.54 6.83
C LYS A 43 2.01 -4.56 5.46
N THR A 44 0.84 -5.18 5.34
CA THR A 44 0.18 -5.40 4.06
C THR A 44 -1.32 -5.26 4.19
N VAL A 45 -1.99 -4.99 3.09
CA VAL A 45 -3.44 -4.85 3.00
C VAL A 45 -3.95 -5.87 2.01
N GLN A 46 -4.93 -6.66 2.42
CA GLN A 46 -5.67 -7.54 1.53
C GLN A 46 -6.87 -6.78 0.99
N ILE A 47 -6.93 -6.68 -0.34
CA ILE A 47 -8.07 -6.13 -1.06
C ILE A 47 -8.69 -7.22 -1.95
N PRO A 48 -10.01 -7.27 -2.11
CA PRO A 48 -10.63 -8.19 -3.07
C PRO A 48 -10.17 -7.87 -4.49
N VAL A 49 -10.22 -8.87 -5.38
CA VAL A 49 -9.85 -8.68 -6.80
C VAL A 49 -10.76 -7.66 -7.51
N ASP A 50 -12.02 -7.59 -7.13
CA ASP A 50 -13.00 -6.61 -7.65
C ASP A 50 -12.94 -5.25 -6.93
N TRP A 51 -11.89 -5.01 -6.13
CA TRP A 51 -11.75 -3.75 -5.43
C TRP A 51 -11.59 -2.57 -6.40
N LYS A 52 -12.42 -1.53 -6.21
CA LYS A 52 -12.32 -0.31 -6.99
C LYS A 52 -11.04 0.44 -6.63
N ILE A 53 -10.18 0.63 -7.62
CA ILE A 53 -8.87 1.27 -7.43
C ILE A 53 -9.02 2.69 -6.88
N ASP A 54 -8.63 2.88 -5.61
CA ASP A 54 -8.46 4.20 -5.00
C ASP A 54 -7.06 4.73 -5.31
N ALA A 55 -6.92 5.37 -6.47
CA ALA A 55 -5.66 5.98 -6.88
C ALA A 55 -5.13 7.05 -5.91
N PRO A 56 -5.97 7.92 -5.30
CA PRO A 56 -5.54 8.80 -4.21
C PRO A 56 -4.87 8.07 -3.05
N LEU A 57 -5.44 6.95 -2.59
CA LEU A 57 -4.88 6.14 -1.51
C LEU A 57 -3.52 5.53 -1.88
N LEU A 58 -3.40 4.97 -3.10
CA LEU A 58 -2.13 4.42 -3.58
C LEU A 58 -1.04 5.49 -3.68
N ARG A 59 -1.39 6.70 -4.16
CA ARG A 59 -0.46 7.84 -4.18
C ARG A 59 -0.06 8.28 -2.79
N LEU A 60 -0.97 8.25 -1.81
CA LEU A 60 -0.65 8.57 -0.42
C LEU A 60 0.39 7.60 0.16
N MET A 61 0.20 6.28 -0.04
CA MET A 61 1.15 5.25 0.38
C MET A 61 2.54 5.46 -0.22
N VAL A 62 2.60 5.81 -1.50
CA VAL A 62 3.86 6.12 -2.19
C VAL A 62 4.49 7.40 -1.63
N LYS A 63 3.71 8.47 -1.47
CA LYS A 63 4.21 9.75 -0.96
C LYS A 63 4.78 9.64 0.45
N GLU A 64 4.11 8.94 1.36
CA GLU A 64 4.64 8.74 2.71
C GLU A 64 5.97 7.99 2.68
N ARG A 65 6.11 6.98 1.81
CA ARG A 65 7.38 6.27 1.66
C ARG A 65 8.47 7.15 1.04
N LEU A 66 8.15 8.01 0.09
CA LEU A 66 9.14 8.95 -0.47
C LEU A 66 9.60 9.97 0.58
N ALA A 67 8.67 10.51 1.38
CA ALA A 67 8.99 11.42 2.47
C ALA A 67 9.90 10.77 3.54
N GLN A 68 9.68 9.50 3.86
CA GLN A 68 10.58 8.74 4.75
C GLN A 68 11.98 8.52 4.17
N LEU A 69 12.11 8.49 2.84
CA LEU A 69 13.39 8.35 2.15
C LEU A 69 14.12 9.70 1.97
N GLY A 70 13.56 10.80 2.49
CA GLY A 70 14.20 12.12 2.51
C GLY A 70 14.07 12.92 1.20
N ASP A 71 13.03 12.68 0.41
CA ASP A 71 12.64 13.51 -0.75
C ASP A 71 11.49 14.47 -0.45
#